data_AF-A0A355DTJ9-F1
#
_entry.id   AF-A0A355DTJ9-F1
#
_cell.length_a   1.000
_cell.length_b   1.000
_cell.length_c   1.000
_cell.angle_alpha   90.00
_cell.angle_beta   90.00
_cell.angle_gamma   90.00
#
_symmetry.space_group_name_H-M   'P 1'
#
loop_
_entity.id
_entity.type
_entity.pdbx_description
1 polymer ?
#
loop_
_entity_poly.entity_id
_entity_poly.type
_entity_poly.pdbx_seq_one_letter_code
_entity_poly.pdbx_strand_id
1 'polypeptide(L)'
;MLSTFLADFRIIFDRDPAARNWLEVLFCYPGLQALLFHRFCHWLHDIGIPFIPRLISQFSRFLTGIEIHPGATIGKGVFIDHGMGVVIGETAIVGDYCLIYQGVTLGGTGKECGKRHPTLGENVVVGGGAKVLGNIQIGNNVRIGAGSVVLRDVPSDCTVVGVPGRIVYRSGVRVNPLEHGSLPDSEATVIRALLDRIETLEQQVEALMNNQSSKPSLSESQIDFLEACASATQSCSLRDKTIQQFLDGSGI
;
A
#
# COMPACT_ATOMS: atom_id res chain seq x y z
N MET A 1 27.75 5.26 11.58
CA MET A 1 27.73 6.08 10.35
C MET A 1 28.49 5.43 9.20
N LEU A 2 29.79 5.18 9.31
CA LEU A 2 30.57 4.62 8.19
C LEU A 2 30.10 3.22 7.76
N SER A 3 29.81 2.34 8.73
CA SER A 3 29.25 1.00 8.46
C SER A 3 27.89 1.06 7.75
N THR A 4 27.04 2.01 8.14
CA THR A 4 25.74 2.26 7.53
C THR A 4 25.88 2.73 6.09
N PHE A 5 26.77 3.69 5.84
CA PHE A 5 27.04 4.19 4.50
C PHE A 5 27.57 3.09 3.57
N LEU A 6 28.46 2.25 4.06
CA LEU A 6 28.95 1.08 3.30
C LEU A 6 27.81 0.11 2.96
N ALA A 7 26.83 -0.07 3.84
CA ALA A 7 25.65 -0.87 3.55
C ALA A 7 24.75 -0.21 2.49
N ASP A 8 24.51 1.09 2.58
CA ASP A 8 23.74 1.87 1.59
C ASP A 8 24.41 1.87 0.21
N PHE A 9 25.75 1.85 0.17
CA PHE A 9 26.50 1.78 -1.09
C PHE A 9 26.46 0.38 -1.71
N ARG A 10 26.67 -0.67 -0.89
CA ARG A 10 26.70 -2.07 -1.37
C ARG A 10 25.35 -2.55 -1.88
N ILE A 11 24.26 -2.18 -1.20
CA ILE A 11 22.92 -2.65 -1.57
C ILE A 11 22.51 -2.21 -2.97
N ILE A 12 23.07 -1.11 -3.49
CA ILE A 12 22.80 -0.62 -4.85
C ILE A 12 23.28 -1.65 -5.87
N PHE A 13 24.48 -2.21 -5.71
CA PHE A 13 25.00 -3.26 -6.60
C PHE A 13 24.21 -4.57 -6.49
N ASP A 14 23.66 -4.86 -5.31
CA ASP A 14 22.89 -6.08 -5.10
C ASP A 14 21.48 -6.01 -5.72
N ARG A 15 20.89 -4.80 -5.80
CA ARG A 15 19.49 -4.62 -6.17
C ARG A 15 19.25 -3.92 -7.49
N ASP A 16 20.21 -3.15 -8.01
CA ASP A 16 20.10 -2.48 -9.29
C ASP A 16 21.01 -3.13 -10.35
N PRO A 17 20.44 -3.87 -11.32
CA PRO A 17 21.19 -4.44 -12.43
C PRO A 17 21.90 -3.39 -13.31
N ALA A 18 21.50 -2.12 -13.26
CA ALA A 18 22.13 -1.03 -13.99
C ALA A 18 23.42 -0.53 -13.32
N ALA A 19 23.64 -0.83 -12.04
CA ALA A 19 24.80 -0.38 -11.27
C ALA A 19 26.09 -1.12 -11.71
N ARG A 20 26.76 -0.62 -12.75
CA ARG A 20 27.95 -1.26 -13.34
C ARG A 20 29.26 -0.79 -12.73
N ASN A 21 29.33 0.46 -12.25
CA ASN A 21 30.57 1.07 -11.79
C ASN A 21 30.40 1.87 -10.50
N TRP A 22 31.40 1.82 -9.62
CA TRP A 22 31.41 2.52 -8.33
C TRP A 22 31.39 4.04 -8.46
N LEU A 23 32.04 4.61 -9.49
CA LEU A 23 32.00 6.05 -9.76
C LEU A 23 30.60 6.50 -10.16
N GLU A 24 29.93 5.71 -11.02
CA GLU A 24 28.56 5.98 -11.43
C GLU A 24 27.61 5.95 -10.23
N VAL A 25 27.73 4.93 -9.38
CA VAL A 25 26.94 4.84 -8.14
C VAL A 25 27.18 6.03 -7.22
N LEU A 26 28.44 6.46 -7.05
CA LEU A 26 28.75 7.57 -6.15
C LEU A 26 28.22 8.93 -6.65
N PHE A 27 28.35 9.19 -7.96
CA PHE A 27 28.07 10.52 -8.53
C PHE A 27 26.72 10.65 -9.23
N CYS A 28 26.12 9.55 -9.68
CA CYS A 28 24.90 9.57 -10.50
C CYS A 28 23.68 8.95 -9.81
N TYR A 29 23.78 8.45 -8.58
CA TYR A 29 22.64 7.90 -7.85
C TYR A 29 22.09 8.92 -6.83
N PRO A 30 21.00 9.65 -7.16
CA PRO A 30 20.46 10.68 -6.28
C PRO A 30 19.95 10.10 -4.96
N GLY A 31 19.50 8.84 -4.95
CA GLY A 31 19.10 8.12 -3.74
C GLY A 31 20.20 8.02 -2.69
N LEU A 32 21.40 7.61 -3.12
CA LEU A 32 22.57 7.52 -2.24
C LEU A 32 22.98 8.90 -1.71
N GLN A 33 22.98 9.91 -2.58
CA GLN A 33 23.31 11.29 -2.22
C GLN A 33 22.32 11.86 -1.20
N ALA A 34 21.02 11.63 -1.39
CA ALA A 34 19.99 12.07 -0.45
C ALA A 34 20.12 11.40 0.92
N LEU A 35 20.44 10.10 0.95
CA LEU A 35 20.71 9.38 2.21
C LEU A 35 21.95 9.93 2.93
N LEU A 36 23.02 10.24 2.20
CA LEU A 36 24.22 10.88 2.75
C LEU A 36 23.90 12.23 3.43
N PHE A 37 23.21 13.12 2.71
CA PHE A 37 22.77 14.40 3.27
C PHE A 37 21.85 14.19 4.46
N HIS A 38 20.86 13.30 4.36
CA HIS A 38 19.93 13.02 5.44
C HIS A 38 20.66 12.55 6.70
N ARG A 39 21.60 11.60 6.61
CA ARG A 39 22.32 11.10 7.79
C ARG A 39 23.12 12.20 8.50
N PHE A 40 23.71 13.13 7.74
CA PHE A 40 24.35 14.31 8.31
C PHE A 40 23.35 15.26 8.96
N CYS A 41 22.23 15.56 8.28
CA CYS A 41 21.15 16.38 8.82
C CYS A 41 20.52 15.78 10.08
N HIS A 42 20.29 14.47 10.10
CA HIS A 42 19.70 13.74 11.22
C HIS A 42 20.62 13.83 12.45
N TRP A 43 21.92 13.64 12.26
CA TRP A 43 22.90 13.85 13.33
C TRP A 43 22.91 15.28 13.88
N LEU A 44 22.88 16.31 13.01
CA LEU A 44 22.78 17.70 13.46
C LEU A 44 21.47 17.97 14.21
N HIS A 45 20.37 17.37 13.75
CA HIS A 45 19.06 17.44 14.38
C HIS A 45 19.05 16.80 15.78
N ASP A 46 19.69 15.64 15.95
CA ASP A 46 19.76 14.93 17.23
C ASP A 46 20.60 15.65 18.28
N ILE A 47 21.60 16.44 17.85
CA ILE A 47 22.37 17.33 18.74
C ILE A 47 21.55 18.60 19.10
N GLY A 48 20.37 18.78 18.51
CA GLY A 48 19.46 19.88 18.82
C GLY A 48 19.78 21.17 18.08
N ILE A 49 20.53 21.12 16.97
CA ILE A 49 20.80 22.31 16.15
C ILE A 49 19.50 22.72 15.44
N PRO A 50 18.95 23.91 15.73
CA PRO A 50 17.73 24.36 15.07
C PRO A 50 18.02 24.82 13.64
N PHE A 51 17.02 24.78 12.77
CA PHE A 51 16.99 25.36 11.41
C PHE A 51 18.00 24.79 10.39
N ILE A 52 19.29 24.70 10.71
CA ILE A 52 20.36 24.25 9.82
C ILE A 52 20.09 22.86 9.22
N PRO A 53 19.67 21.82 9.99
CA PRO A 53 19.33 20.53 9.40
C PRO A 53 18.21 20.64 8.35
N ARG A 54 17.20 21.48 8.62
CA ARG A 54 16.07 21.68 7.70
C ARG A 54 16.52 22.41 6.44
N LEU A 55 17.37 23.42 6.55
CA LEU A 55 17.94 24.13 5.40
C LEU A 55 18.74 23.19 4.49
N ILE A 56 19.62 22.36 5.08
CA ILE A 56 20.41 21.37 4.32
C ILE A 56 19.48 20.33 3.68
N SER A 57 18.42 19.89 4.37
CA SER A 57 17.44 18.98 3.77
C SER A 57 16.75 19.56 2.52
N GLN A 58 16.48 20.87 2.50
CA GLN A 58 15.90 21.54 1.33
C GLN A 58 16.91 21.70 0.20
N PHE A 59 18.18 21.93 0.52
CA PHE A 59 19.25 21.92 -0.47
C PHE A 59 19.43 20.52 -1.09
N SER A 60 19.44 19.46 -0.28
CA SER A 60 19.45 18.07 -0.76
C SER A 60 18.26 17.79 -1.67
N ARG A 61 17.05 18.21 -1.29
CA ARG A 61 15.84 18.11 -2.12
C ARG A 61 16.00 18.81 -3.46
N PHE A 62 16.59 20.01 -3.48
CA PHE A 62 16.84 20.75 -4.71
C PHE A 62 17.78 20.00 -5.67
N LEU A 63 18.84 19.37 -5.13
CA LEU A 63 19.81 18.61 -5.94
C LEU A 63 19.29 17.25 -6.42
N THR A 64 18.57 16.53 -5.56
CA THR A 64 18.24 15.11 -5.76
C THR A 64 16.78 14.86 -6.13
N GLY A 65 15.89 15.83 -5.91
CA GLY A 65 14.44 15.64 -6.02
C GLY A 65 13.80 14.79 -4.91
N ILE A 66 14.58 14.38 -3.90
CA ILE A 66 14.15 13.56 -2.77
C ILE A 66 14.04 14.44 -1.52
N GLU A 67 12.86 14.47 -0.89
CA GLU A 67 12.65 15.15 0.38
C GLU A 67 12.68 14.15 1.54
N ILE A 68 13.65 14.29 2.43
CA ILE A 68 13.72 13.54 3.69
C ILE A 68 13.80 14.53 4.83
N HIS A 69 12.83 14.51 5.73
CA HIS A 69 12.86 15.36 6.91
C HIS A 69 14.01 14.95 7.85
N PRO A 70 14.77 15.89 8.45
CA PRO A 70 15.87 15.56 9.36
C PRO A 70 15.47 14.68 10.55
N GLY A 71 14.26 14.84 11.07
CA GLY A 71 13.73 14.00 12.16
C GLY A 71 13.36 12.56 11.79
N ALA A 72 13.31 12.23 10.48
CA ALA A 72 12.98 10.86 10.06
C ALA A 72 14.08 9.89 10.50
N THR A 73 13.70 8.67 10.88
CA THR A 73 14.66 7.61 11.23
C THR A 73 14.83 6.66 10.06
N ILE A 74 16.05 6.53 9.54
CA ILE A 74 16.35 5.66 8.39
C ILE A 74 17.41 4.62 8.77
N GLY A 75 17.02 3.34 8.66
CA GLY A 75 17.85 2.16 8.86
C GLY A 75 19.00 2.04 7.86
N LYS A 76 19.74 0.94 7.93
CA LYS A 76 20.91 0.67 7.07
C LYS A 76 20.51 -0.05 5.78
N GLY A 77 21.29 0.15 4.72
CA GLY A 77 21.06 -0.53 3.45
C GLY A 77 19.72 -0.15 2.80
N VAL A 78 19.19 1.04 3.13
CA VAL A 78 17.99 1.55 2.46
C VAL A 78 18.40 1.97 1.06
N PHE A 79 17.65 1.52 0.07
CA PHE A 79 17.89 1.86 -1.33
C PHE A 79 16.72 2.70 -1.85
N ILE A 80 17.01 3.94 -2.25
CA ILE A 80 16.06 4.81 -2.93
C ILE A 80 16.40 4.77 -4.42
N ASP A 81 15.60 4.06 -5.21
CA ASP A 81 15.83 3.87 -6.64
C ASP A 81 15.06 4.91 -7.46
N HIS A 82 15.74 5.50 -8.45
CA HIS A 82 15.36 6.68 -9.24
C HIS A 82 15.08 7.96 -8.42
N GLY A 83 14.37 7.86 -7.29
CA GLY A 83 14.28 8.83 -6.21
C GLY A 83 13.42 10.07 -6.45
N MET A 84 13.23 10.50 -7.70
CA MET A 84 12.51 11.74 -8.00
C MET A 84 11.11 11.75 -7.38
N GLY A 85 10.80 12.79 -6.60
CA GLY A 85 9.49 12.98 -5.96
C GLY A 85 9.22 12.09 -4.75
N VAL A 86 10.25 11.41 -4.19
CA VAL A 86 10.14 10.74 -2.90
C VAL A 86 10.00 11.77 -1.78
N VAL A 87 9.04 11.54 -0.88
CA VAL A 87 8.78 12.40 0.29
C VAL A 87 8.69 11.55 1.56
N ILE A 88 9.59 11.78 2.50
CA ILE A 88 9.65 11.08 3.79
C ILE A 88 9.50 12.11 4.92
N GLY A 89 8.38 12.02 5.63
CA GLY A 89 8.02 13.01 6.65
C GLY A 89 8.74 12.85 7.99
N GLU A 90 8.53 13.85 8.86
CA GLU A 90 9.30 14.05 10.10
C GLU A 90 9.37 12.85 11.03
N THR A 91 8.24 12.20 11.29
CA THR A 91 8.16 11.10 12.27
C THR A 91 8.18 9.74 11.59
N ALA A 92 8.58 9.67 10.32
CA ALA A 92 8.65 8.42 9.58
C ALA A 92 9.81 7.57 10.10
N ILE A 93 9.59 6.25 10.15
CA ILE A 93 10.63 5.28 10.49
C ILE A 93 10.73 4.32 9.31
N VAL A 94 11.93 4.16 8.76
CA VAL A 94 12.22 3.24 7.66
C VAL A 94 13.22 2.19 8.16
N GLY A 95 12.79 0.94 8.22
CA GLY A 95 13.62 -0.18 8.66
C GLY A 95 14.77 -0.52 7.71
N ASP A 96 15.62 -1.44 8.15
CA ASP A 96 16.80 -1.88 7.39
C ASP A 96 16.40 -2.54 6.06
N TYR A 97 17.22 -2.33 5.03
CA TYR A 97 17.10 -2.97 3.71
C TYR A 97 15.79 -2.69 2.95
N CYS A 98 15.10 -1.59 3.27
CA CYS A 98 13.95 -1.13 2.51
C CYS A 98 14.35 -0.67 1.10
N LEU A 99 13.47 -0.89 0.12
CA LEU A 99 13.57 -0.38 -1.24
C LEU A 99 12.43 0.60 -1.49
N ILE A 100 12.76 1.82 -1.89
CA ILE A 100 11.79 2.90 -2.13
C ILE A 100 11.98 3.41 -3.56
N TYR A 101 10.95 3.32 -4.38
CA TYR A 101 10.97 3.83 -5.76
C TYR A 101 10.57 5.31 -5.84
N GLN A 102 10.70 5.90 -7.03
CA GLN A 102 10.31 7.28 -7.32
C GLN A 102 8.86 7.60 -6.95
N GLY A 103 8.59 8.85 -6.59
CA GLY A 103 7.23 9.35 -6.31
C GLY A 103 6.55 8.77 -5.07
N VAL A 104 7.26 8.00 -4.25
CA VAL A 104 6.72 7.44 -3.00
C VAL A 104 6.51 8.53 -1.96
N THR A 105 5.43 8.46 -1.19
CA THR A 105 5.22 9.35 -0.04
C THR A 105 4.99 8.55 1.23
N LEU A 106 5.83 8.78 2.24
CA LEU A 106 5.62 8.36 3.62
C LEU A 106 5.12 9.58 4.40
N GLY A 107 3.81 9.81 4.31
CA GLY A 107 3.15 11.06 4.66
C GLY A 107 2.32 10.98 5.94
N GLY A 108 2.03 12.14 6.53
CA GLY A 108 1.14 12.23 7.68
C GLY A 108 -0.33 12.28 7.30
N THR A 109 -1.21 11.96 8.23
CA THR A 109 -2.65 12.23 8.14
C THR A 109 -3.10 13.12 9.31
N GLY A 110 -4.13 13.94 9.07
CA GLY A 110 -4.74 14.78 10.11
C GLY A 110 -3.88 15.98 10.58
N LYS A 111 -4.26 16.55 11.73
CA LYS A 111 -3.60 17.68 12.41
C LYS A 111 -2.99 17.28 13.76
N GLU A 112 -2.86 15.99 14.03
CA GLU A 112 -2.38 15.51 15.33
C GLU A 112 -0.90 15.84 15.53
N CYS A 113 -0.59 16.36 16.71
CA CYS A 113 0.79 16.63 17.13
C CYS A 113 1.45 15.33 17.59
N GLY A 114 2.66 15.05 17.08
CA GLY A 114 3.44 13.86 17.46
C GLY A 114 3.70 12.90 16.30
N LYS A 115 3.73 11.59 16.61
CA LYS A 115 3.95 10.50 15.65
C LYS A 115 2.73 10.37 14.74
N ARG A 116 2.93 10.69 13.45
CA ARG A 116 1.86 10.83 12.45
C ARG A 116 2.22 10.28 11.08
N HIS A 117 3.47 9.88 10.88
CA HIS A 117 3.96 9.27 9.64
C HIS A 117 4.14 7.75 9.83
N PRO A 118 4.29 6.97 8.75
CA PRO A 118 4.37 5.52 8.84
C PRO A 118 5.63 4.99 9.53
N THR A 119 5.57 3.74 9.96
CA THR A 119 6.71 2.93 10.40
C THR A 119 6.82 1.73 9.50
N LEU A 120 7.92 1.61 8.76
CA LEU A 120 8.22 0.49 7.87
C LEU A 120 9.18 -0.46 8.59
N GLY A 121 8.83 -1.75 8.60
CA GLY A 121 9.70 -2.82 9.06
C GLY A 121 10.89 -3.06 8.13
N GLU A 122 11.58 -4.17 8.33
CA GLU A 122 12.74 -4.55 7.53
C GLU A 122 12.33 -5.14 6.17
N ASN A 123 13.18 -4.94 5.16
CA ASN A 123 12.99 -5.48 3.80
C ASN A 123 11.66 -5.09 3.13
N VAL A 124 11.09 -3.94 3.49
CA VAL A 124 9.87 -3.44 2.85
C VAL A 124 10.21 -2.88 1.46
N VAL A 125 9.41 -3.24 0.46
CA VAL A 125 9.51 -2.68 -0.90
C VAL A 125 8.32 -1.76 -1.12
N VAL A 126 8.58 -0.49 -1.45
CA VAL A 126 7.54 0.50 -1.74
C VAL A 126 7.62 0.89 -3.21
N GLY A 127 6.67 0.39 -3.98
CA GLY A 127 6.58 0.59 -5.42
C GLY A 127 6.38 2.05 -5.82
N GLY A 128 6.78 2.37 -7.06
CA GLY A 128 6.78 3.74 -7.57
C GLY A 128 5.41 4.42 -7.43
N GLY A 129 5.41 5.67 -6.95
CA GLY A 129 4.19 6.47 -6.79
C GLY A 129 3.29 6.08 -5.62
N ALA A 130 3.60 5.03 -4.86
CA ALA A 130 2.76 4.61 -3.73
C ALA A 130 2.71 5.67 -2.61
N LYS A 131 1.59 5.72 -1.90
CA LYS A 131 1.34 6.64 -0.78
C LYS A 131 1.05 5.82 0.47
N VAL A 132 1.88 5.96 1.49
CA VAL A 132 1.70 5.33 2.80
C VAL A 132 1.44 6.46 3.77
N LEU A 133 0.22 6.54 4.30
CA LEU A 133 -0.25 7.75 4.97
C LEU A 133 -0.73 7.44 6.39
N GLY A 134 -0.25 8.23 7.34
CA GLY A 134 -0.66 8.18 8.74
C GLY A 134 0.32 7.43 9.63
N ASN A 135 0.02 7.40 10.94
CA ASN A 135 0.76 6.60 11.91
C ASN A 135 0.35 5.13 11.81
N ILE A 136 0.81 4.46 10.76
CA ILE A 136 0.54 3.05 10.48
C ILE A 136 1.83 2.23 10.51
N GLN A 137 1.69 0.97 10.88
CA GLN A 137 2.76 -0.01 10.95
C GLN A 137 2.73 -0.93 9.74
N ILE A 138 3.85 -0.97 9.01
CA ILE A 138 4.08 -1.91 7.93
C ILE A 138 5.07 -2.95 8.45
N GLY A 139 4.67 -4.22 8.47
CA GLY A 139 5.48 -5.34 8.93
C GLY A 139 6.72 -5.60 8.06
N ASN A 140 7.46 -6.65 8.42
CA ASN A 140 8.68 -7.04 7.71
C ASN A 140 8.34 -7.73 6.38
N ASN A 141 9.24 -7.63 5.39
CA ASN A 141 9.12 -8.26 4.08
C ASN A 141 7.84 -7.89 3.30
N VAL A 142 7.22 -6.75 3.62
CA VAL A 142 6.00 -6.28 2.95
C VAL A 142 6.34 -5.68 1.60
N ARG A 143 5.43 -5.86 0.63
CA ARG A 143 5.50 -5.24 -0.69
C ARG A 143 4.30 -4.35 -0.91
N ILE A 144 4.53 -3.10 -1.23
CA ILE A 144 3.49 -2.14 -1.60
C ILE A 144 3.59 -1.94 -3.11
N GLY A 145 2.55 -2.29 -3.84
CA GLY A 145 2.50 -2.16 -5.30
C GLY A 145 2.56 -0.70 -5.73
N ALA A 146 3.07 -0.47 -6.95
CA ALA A 146 3.13 0.87 -7.54
C ALA A 146 1.75 1.55 -7.55
N GLY A 147 1.72 2.85 -7.26
CA GLY A 147 0.49 3.66 -7.23
C GLY A 147 -0.49 3.35 -6.09
N SER A 148 -0.19 2.40 -5.20
CA SER A 148 -1.11 2.01 -4.12
C SER A 148 -1.23 3.09 -3.04
N VAL A 149 -2.38 3.16 -2.37
CA VAL A 149 -2.62 4.10 -1.25
C VAL A 149 -2.90 3.32 0.04
N VAL A 150 -1.89 3.19 0.90
CA VAL A 150 -1.96 2.41 2.14
C VAL A 150 -2.35 3.31 3.31
N LEU A 151 -3.48 2.98 3.94
CA LEU A 151 -4.11 3.77 5.01
C LEU A 151 -4.25 3.01 6.34
N ARG A 152 -3.77 1.77 6.40
CA ARG A 152 -3.91 0.86 7.55
C ARG A 152 -2.65 0.04 7.76
N ASP A 153 -2.53 -0.52 8.96
CA ASP A 153 -1.46 -1.44 9.30
C ASP A 153 -1.45 -2.65 8.37
N VAL A 154 -0.23 -3.11 8.05
CA VAL A 154 0.00 -4.23 7.15
C VAL A 154 0.86 -5.25 7.89
N PRO A 155 0.40 -6.50 8.06
CA PRO A 155 1.19 -7.54 8.70
C PRO A 155 2.40 -7.94 7.82
N SER A 156 3.40 -8.57 8.44
CA SER A 156 4.59 -9.04 7.75
C SER A 156 4.25 -10.03 6.61
N ASP A 157 5.18 -10.16 5.66
CA ASP A 157 5.14 -11.14 4.57
C ASP A 157 3.91 -11.01 3.65
N CYS A 158 3.35 -9.80 3.58
CA CYS A 158 2.18 -9.48 2.78
C CYS A 158 2.49 -8.59 1.58
N THR A 159 1.59 -8.59 0.59
CA THR A 159 1.62 -7.65 -0.53
C THR A 159 0.37 -6.78 -0.50
N VAL A 160 0.50 -5.48 -0.76
CA VAL A 160 -0.60 -4.52 -0.74
C VAL A 160 -0.69 -3.84 -2.10
N VAL A 161 -1.89 -3.81 -2.69
CA VAL A 161 -2.14 -3.19 -4.00
C VAL A 161 -3.44 -2.40 -4.01
N GLY A 162 -3.54 -1.40 -4.89
CA GLY A 162 -4.79 -0.69 -5.18
C GLY A 162 -4.99 0.60 -4.39
N VAL A 163 -6.13 1.25 -4.64
CA VAL A 163 -6.52 2.54 -4.06
C VAL A 163 -8.00 2.45 -3.61
N PRO A 164 -8.28 2.33 -2.29
CA PRO A 164 -7.33 2.15 -1.19
C PRO A 164 -6.59 0.81 -1.30
N GLY A 165 -5.40 0.74 -0.68
CA GLY A 165 -4.52 -0.41 -0.71
C GLY A 165 -5.08 -1.58 0.09
N ARG A 166 -5.12 -2.75 -0.55
CA ARG A 166 -5.69 -3.99 0.00
C ARG A 166 -4.60 -5.03 0.16
N ILE A 167 -4.60 -5.74 1.28
CA ILE A 167 -3.70 -6.86 1.52
C ILE A 167 -4.12 -8.00 0.61
N VAL A 168 -3.20 -8.43 -0.26
CA VAL A 168 -3.35 -9.66 -1.01
C VAL A 168 -2.38 -10.69 -0.46
N TYR A 169 -2.93 -11.70 0.20
CA TYR A 169 -2.18 -12.82 0.72
C TYR A 169 -1.87 -13.81 -0.41
N ARG A 170 -0.59 -14.09 -0.63
CA ARG A 170 -0.13 -15.16 -1.52
C ARG A 170 0.49 -16.27 -0.71
N SER A 171 -0.36 -17.17 -0.21
CA SER A 171 -0.05 -18.51 0.35
C SER A 171 1.43 -18.87 0.57
N GLY A 172 2.16 -18.10 1.39
CA GLY A 172 3.56 -18.36 1.74
C GLY A 172 4.60 -18.29 0.61
N VAL A 173 4.28 -17.77 -0.59
CA VAL A 173 5.26 -17.69 -1.70
C VAL A 173 5.83 -16.28 -1.79
N ARG A 174 7.14 -16.16 -1.53
CA ARG A 174 7.90 -14.91 -1.67
C ARG A 174 7.98 -14.52 -3.15
N VAL A 175 7.25 -13.48 -3.55
CA VAL A 175 7.38 -12.90 -4.90
C VAL A 175 8.76 -12.24 -5.02
N ASN A 176 9.38 -12.22 -6.19
CA ASN A 176 10.68 -11.54 -6.39
C ASN A 176 10.51 -10.00 -6.24
N PRO A 177 11.38 -9.26 -5.51
CA PRO A 177 11.30 -7.78 -5.36
C PRO A 177 11.03 -7.00 -6.64
N LEU A 178 11.49 -7.52 -7.78
CA LEU A 178 11.43 -6.83 -9.07
C LEU A 178 10.22 -7.24 -9.94
N GLU A 179 9.45 -8.24 -9.54
CA GLU A 179 8.31 -8.75 -10.31
C GLU A 179 7.01 -7.99 -10.01
N HIS A 180 6.83 -6.84 -10.67
CA HIS A 180 5.64 -6.00 -10.53
C HIS A 180 4.44 -6.47 -11.36
N GLY A 181 4.67 -7.26 -12.42
CA GLY A 181 3.64 -7.66 -13.39
C GLY A 181 2.69 -8.76 -12.92
N SER A 182 3.05 -9.47 -11.85
CA SER A 182 2.26 -10.58 -11.32
C SER A 182 1.58 -10.10 -10.04
N LEU A 183 0.59 -9.22 -10.10
CA LEU A 183 -0.24 -8.83 -8.96
C LEU A 183 -1.70 -9.24 -9.23
N PRO A 184 -2.40 -9.82 -8.25
CA PRO A 184 -3.80 -10.20 -8.44
C PRO A 184 -4.69 -8.95 -8.44
N ASP A 185 -5.71 -8.98 -9.30
CA ASP A 185 -6.68 -7.90 -9.45
C ASP A 185 -7.91 -8.17 -8.55
N SER A 186 -7.93 -7.49 -7.40
CA SER A 186 -9.04 -7.59 -6.44
C SER A 186 -10.35 -7.06 -7.01
N GLU A 187 -10.30 -6.04 -7.87
CA GLU A 187 -11.48 -5.42 -8.47
C GLU A 187 -12.12 -6.40 -9.47
N ALA A 188 -11.32 -6.97 -10.37
CA ALA A 188 -11.80 -7.96 -11.34
C ALA A 188 -12.41 -9.20 -10.66
N THR A 189 -11.87 -9.60 -9.50
CA THR A 189 -12.39 -10.74 -8.74
C THR A 189 -13.80 -10.46 -8.21
N VAL A 190 -14.03 -9.26 -7.68
CA VAL A 190 -15.35 -8.86 -7.15
C VAL A 190 -16.34 -8.60 -8.28
N ILE A 191 -15.91 -7.98 -9.37
CA ILE A 191 -16.76 -7.77 -10.55
C ILE A 191 -17.29 -9.12 -11.07
N ARG A 192 -16.43 -10.15 -11.15
CA ARG A 192 -16.85 -11.51 -11.54
C ARG A 192 -17.87 -12.09 -10.55
N ALA A 193 -17.62 -12.00 -9.25
CA ALA A 193 -18.56 -12.48 -8.24
C ALA A 193 -19.94 -11.80 -8.32
N LEU A 194 -19.97 -10.49 -8.62
CA LEU A 194 -21.20 -9.76 -8.85
C LEU A 194 -21.92 -10.19 -10.12
N LEU A 195 -21.19 -10.42 -11.23
CA LEU A 195 -21.76 -10.89 -12.49
C LEU A 195 -22.37 -12.29 -12.34
N ASP A 196 -21.66 -13.23 -11.71
CA ASP A 196 -22.16 -14.58 -11.44
C ASP A 196 -23.45 -14.54 -10.59
N ARG A 197 -23.52 -13.58 -9.65
CA ARG A 197 -24.71 -13.38 -8.82
C ARG A 197 -25.89 -12.80 -9.62
N ILE A 198 -25.63 -11.86 -10.52
CA ILE A 198 -26.67 -11.31 -11.42
C ILE A 198 -27.23 -12.41 -12.31
N GLU A 199 -26.37 -13.21 -12.94
CA GLU A 199 -26.80 -14.34 -13.79
C GLU A 199 -27.67 -15.33 -13.00
N THR A 200 -27.27 -15.67 -11.78
CA THR A 200 -28.08 -16.54 -10.90
C THR A 200 -29.45 -15.95 -10.60
N LEU A 201 -29.54 -14.64 -10.38
CA LEU A 201 -30.81 -13.96 -10.10
C LEU A 201 -31.70 -13.88 -11.34
N GLU A 202 -31.13 -13.62 -12.52
CA GLU A 202 -31.85 -13.62 -13.81
C GLU A 202 -32.50 -14.99 -14.07
N GLN A 203 -31.76 -16.08 -13.86
CA GLN A 203 -32.29 -17.45 -13.98
C GLN A 203 -33.43 -17.73 -12.99
N GLN A 204 -33.34 -17.24 -11.75
CA GLN A 204 -34.40 -17.39 -10.74
C GLN A 204 -35.67 -16.62 -11.13
N VAL A 205 -35.53 -15.40 -11.64
CA VAL A 205 -36.66 -14.59 -12.13
C VAL A 205 -37.35 -15.27 -13.30
N GLU A 206 -36.59 -15.78 -14.27
CA GLU A 206 -37.13 -16.49 -15.43
C GLU A 206 -37.91 -17.75 -14.99
N ALA A 207 -37.37 -18.53 -14.06
CA ALA A 207 -38.05 -19.70 -13.51
C ALA A 207 -39.36 -19.34 -12.78
N LEU A 208 -39.39 -18.23 -12.04
CA LEU A 208 -40.61 -17.76 -11.37
C LEU A 208 -41.67 -17.27 -12.37
N MET A 209 -41.27 -16.54 -13.41
CA MET A 209 -42.16 -16.10 -14.49
C MET A 209 -42.79 -17.28 -15.22
N ASN A 210 -42.00 -18.32 -15.51
CA ASN A 210 -42.49 -19.56 -16.15
C ASN A 210 -43.46 -20.34 -15.23
N ASN A 211 -43.23 -20.34 -13.91
CA ASN A 211 -44.11 -20.99 -12.92
C ASN A 211 -45.42 -20.22 -12.68
N GLN A 212 -45.42 -18.88 -12.80
CA GLN A 212 -46.66 -18.10 -12.73
C GLN A 212 -47.52 -18.27 -13.98
N SER A 213 -46.89 -18.45 -15.13
CA SER A 213 -47.58 -18.68 -16.42
C SER A 213 -48.28 -20.05 -16.50
N SER A 214 -47.96 -20.99 -15.59
CA SER A 214 -48.47 -22.36 -15.59
C SER A 214 -49.48 -22.67 -14.48
N LYS A 215 -49.78 -21.73 -13.57
CA LYS A 215 -50.88 -21.90 -12.59
C LYS A 215 -52.22 -21.49 -13.21
N PRO A 216 -53.23 -22.37 -13.28
CA PRO A 216 -54.60 -21.96 -13.61
C PRO A 216 -55.13 -21.08 -12.48
N SER A 217 -55.97 -20.10 -12.82
CA SER A 217 -56.58 -19.14 -11.90
C SER A 217 -57.11 -19.79 -10.61
N LEU A 218 -56.45 -19.52 -9.49
CA LEU A 218 -56.92 -19.93 -8.16
C LEU A 218 -57.88 -18.86 -7.61
N SER A 219 -59.00 -19.33 -7.07
CA SER A 219 -60.10 -18.52 -6.49
C SER A 219 -59.65 -17.67 -5.29
N GLU A 220 -60.35 -16.55 -5.08
CA GLU A 220 -60.09 -15.46 -4.12
C GLU A 220 -59.83 -15.83 -2.65
N SER A 221 -59.93 -17.10 -2.23
CA SER A 221 -59.81 -17.53 -0.83
C SER A 221 -58.38 -17.85 -0.35
N GLN A 222 -57.35 -17.70 -1.19
CA GLN A 222 -55.95 -18.01 -0.84
C GLN A 222 -55.06 -16.78 -0.62
N ILE A 223 -55.61 -15.57 -0.78
CA ILE A 223 -54.86 -14.31 -0.74
C ILE A 223 -54.39 -13.98 0.70
N ASP A 224 -55.16 -14.36 1.72
CA ASP A 224 -54.83 -14.07 3.13
C ASP A 224 -53.63 -14.87 3.69
N PHE A 225 -53.21 -15.96 3.03
CA PHE A 225 -52.09 -16.78 3.53
C PHE A 225 -50.72 -16.31 3.01
N LEU A 226 -50.68 -15.54 1.92
CA LEU A 226 -49.44 -15.05 1.31
C LEU A 226 -48.93 -13.75 1.94
N GLU A 227 -49.80 -12.93 2.53
CA GLU A 227 -49.41 -11.71 3.24
C GLU A 227 -48.66 -11.98 4.56
N ALA A 228 -48.89 -13.13 5.20
CA ALA A 228 -48.17 -13.50 6.43
C ALA A 228 -46.67 -13.79 6.18
N CYS A 229 -46.29 -14.24 4.98
CA CYS A 229 -44.91 -14.57 4.61
C CYS A 229 -44.08 -13.36 4.14
N ALA A 230 -44.71 -12.22 3.83
CA ALA A 230 -44.03 -11.01 3.39
C ALA A 230 -43.29 -10.26 4.53
N SER A 231 -43.51 -10.66 5.78
CA SER A 231 -42.88 -10.07 6.98
C SER A 231 -41.44 -10.55 7.24
N ALA A 232 -40.89 -11.41 6.37
CA ALA A 232 -39.55 -11.97 6.50
C ALA A 232 -38.63 -11.61 5.32
N THR A 233 -38.65 -10.37 4.84
CA THR A 233 -37.52 -9.83 4.06
C THR A 233 -36.39 -9.47 5.03
N GLN A 234 -35.76 -10.54 5.50
CA GLN A 234 -34.46 -10.50 6.15
C GLN A 234 -33.52 -9.67 5.27
N SER A 235 -32.96 -8.63 5.87
CA SER A 235 -31.98 -7.70 5.32
C SER A 235 -31.12 -8.33 4.24
N CYS A 236 -30.87 -7.59 3.16
CA CYS A 236 -29.91 -7.91 2.11
C CYS A 236 -28.54 -8.31 2.70
N SER A 237 -28.39 -9.57 3.12
CA SER A 237 -27.17 -10.05 3.74
C SER A 237 -26.25 -10.41 2.59
N LEU A 238 -25.22 -9.59 2.35
CA LEU A 238 -24.12 -9.95 1.45
C LEU A 238 -23.47 -11.23 2.00
N ARG A 239 -23.88 -12.41 1.54
CA ARG A 239 -23.29 -13.69 2.00
C ARG A 239 -22.02 -14.08 1.24
N ASP A 240 -21.68 -13.33 0.19
CA ASP A 240 -20.47 -13.58 -0.57
C ASP A 240 -19.27 -13.03 0.20
N LYS A 241 -18.47 -13.95 0.74
CA LYS A 241 -17.25 -13.63 1.50
C LYS A 241 -16.28 -12.77 0.70
N THR A 242 -16.25 -12.92 -0.63
CA THR A 242 -15.36 -12.17 -1.52
C THR A 242 -15.76 -10.70 -1.54
N ILE A 243 -17.06 -10.42 -1.64
CA ILE A 243 -17.62 -9.07 -1.63
C ILE A 243 -17.46 -8.45 -0.25
N GLN A 244 -17.74 -9.20 0.83
CA GLN A 244 -17.56 -8.69 2.19
C GLN A 244 -16.10 -8.35 2.51
N GLN A 245 -15.17 -9.27 2.23
CA GLN A 245 -13.73 -9.01 2.43
C GLN A 245 -13.25 -7.81 1.63
N PHE A 246 -13.79 -7.62 0.42
CA PHE A 246 -13.52 -6.44 -0.36
C PHE A 246 -14.08 -5.17 0.30
N LEU A 247 -15.33 -5.15 0.74
CA LEU A 247 -15.92 -3.95 1.36
C LEU A 247 -15.25 -3.59 2.70
N ASP A 248 -15.02 -4.59 3.56
CA ASP A 248 -14.29 -4.43 4.83
C ASP A 248 -12.86 -3.90 4.59
N GLY A 249 -12.20 -4.41 3.54
CA GLY A 249 -10.89 -3.95 3.08
C GLY A 249 -10.87 -2.49 2.64
N SER A 250 -12.00 -1.93 2.17
CA SER A 250 -12.14 -0.51 1.84
C SER A 250 -12.59 0.37 3.01
N GLY A 251 -13.14 -0.21 4.09
CA GLY A 251 -13.76 0.55 5.19
C GLY A 251 -15.05 1.25 4.79
N ILE A 252 -15.82 0.60 3.90
CA ILE A 252 -17.17 1.01 3.48
C ILE A 252 -18.14 -0.03 4.02
#